data_AF-D8R0D5-F1
#
_entry.id   AF-D8R0D5-F1
#
_cell.length_a   1.000
_cell.length_b   1.000
_cell.length_c   1.000
_cell.angle_alpha   90.00
_cell.angle_beta   90.00
_cell.angle_gamma   90.00
#
_symmetry.space_group_name_H-M   'P 1'
#
loop_
_entity.id
_entity.type
_entity.pdbx_description
1 polymer ?
#
loop_
_entity_poly.entity_id
_entity_poly.type
_entity_poly.pdbx_seq_one_letter_code
_entity_poly.pdbx_strand_id
1 'polypeptide(L)'
;SPTMMEEFLALARHNTQKNLETCGVLAGFLEKGMFSVTTLIIPKQEATSDSCQTVNEEELFEVQDKRNLFQLGWIHTHPTQTCFMSSIDLHTHYSYQVMLQEAIAIVMAPTDEERSFGIFRLSEPGGMEAIQQCDQRGFHPHDEPANGGSIYDHCSHVYMNPSLRFDIVDLR
;
A
#
# COMPACT_ATOMS: atom_id res chain seq x y z
N SER A 1 1.28 6.57 -12.00
CA SER A 1 0.41 6.62 -13.19
C SER A 1 -0.91 5.94 -12.85
N PRO A 2 -2.09 6.45 -13.23
CA PRO A 2 -3.36 5.74 -13.06
C PRO A 2 -3.35 4.35 -13.70
N THR A 3 -2.70 4.21 -14.86
CA THR A 3 -2.57 2.92 -15.57
C THR A 3 -1.77 1.87 -14.77
N MET A 4 -0.91 2.26 -13.84
CA MET A 4 -0.24 1.30 -12.94
C MET A 4 -1.24 0.58 -12.04
N MET A 5 -2.26 1.27 -11.56
CA MET A 5 -3.30 0.67 -10.72
C MET A 5 -4.19 -0.28 -11.52
N GLU A 6 -4.44 0.05 -12.80
CA GLU A 6 -5.17 -0.82 -13.73
C GLU A 6 -4.38 -2.10 -14.05
N GLU A 7 -3.08 -1.98 -14.35
CA GLU A 7 -2.19 -3.11 -14.57
C GLU A 7 -2.05 -3.98 -13.32
N PHE A 8 -1.96 -3.37 -12.13
CA PHE A 8 -1.98 -4.09 -10.86
C PHE A 8 -3.26 -4.92 -10.69
N LEU A 9 -4.44 -4.34 -10.94
CA LEU A 9 -5.70 -5.08 -10.90
C LEU A 9 -5.75 -6.22 -11.93
N ALA A 10 -5.17 -6.04 -13.11
CA ALA A 10 -5.07 -7.10 -14.11
C ALA A 10 -4.20 -8.26 -13.60
N LEU A 11 -3.07 -7.98 -12.94
CA LEU A 11 -2.18 -8.98 -12.33
C LEU A 11 -2.80 -9.69 -11.12
N ALA A 12 -3.64 -8.98 -10.36
CA ALA A 12 -4.35 -9.50 -9.19
C ALA A 12 -5.62 -10.28 -9.53
N ARG A 13 -6.16 -10.13 -10.76
CA ARG A 13 -7.48 -10.64 -11.19
C ARG A 13 -7.76 -12.09 -10.77
N HIS A 14 -6.79 -12.99 -10.91
CA HIS A 14 -6.98 -14.40 -10.56
C HIS A 14 -7.27 -14.60 -9.07
N ASN A 15 -6.54 -13.89 -8.21
CA ASN A 15 -6.75 -13.93 -6.76
C ASN A 15 -8.04 -13.20 -6.38
N THR A 16 -8.29 -12.02 -6.97
CA THR A 16 -9.52 -11.26 -6.74
C THR A 16 -10.77 -12.09 -7.03
N GLN A 17 -10.79 -12.87 -8.13
CA GLN A 17 -11.92 -13.77 -8.45
C GLN A 17 -12.13 -14.90 -7.44
N LYS A 18 -11.09 -15.26 -6.69
CA LYS A 18 -11.14 -16.26 -5.62
C LYS A 18 -11.37 -15.64 -4.23
N ASN A 19 -11.67 -14.34 -4.18
CA ASN A 19 -11.74 -13.58 -2.94
C ASN A 19 -10.45 -13.70 -2.12
N LEU A 20 -9.30 -13.57 -2.79
CA LEU A 20 -7.99 -13.50 -2.17
C LEU A 20 -7.38 -12.13 -2.46
N GLU A 21 -6.79 -11.51 -1.43
CA GLU A 21 -6.05 -10.27 -1.61
C GLU A 21 -4.77 -10.50 -2.43
N THR A 22 -4.20 -9.40 -2.93
CA THR A 22 -2.88 -9.38 -3.55
C THR A 22 -2.25 -8.04 -3.19
N CYS A 23 -0.96 -8.01 -2.88
CA CYS A 23 -0.16 -6.81 -2.68
C CYS A 23 0.95 -6.65 -3.71
N GLY A 24 1.38 -5.41 -3.88
CA GLY A 24 2.56 -5.00 -4.62
C GLY A 24 3.28 -3.87 -3.89
N VAL A 25 4.57 -3.75 -4.14
CA VAL A 25 5.42 -2.70 -3.58
C VAL A 25 5.59 -1.59 -4.61
N LEU A 26 5.37 -0.35 -4.17
CA LEU A 26 5.58 0.85 -4.96
C LEU A 26 7.02 1.31 -4.76
N ALA A 27 7.81 1.24 -5.82
CA ALA A 27 9.23 1.59 -5.78
C ALA A 27 9.55 2.69 -6.80
N GLY A 28 10.59 3.47 -6.55
CA GLY A 28 10.91 4.58 -7.45
C GLY A 28 12.11 5.43 -7.06
N PHE A 29 12.17 6.64 -7.62
CA PHE A 29 13.32 7.53 -7.49
C PHE A 29 12.93 8.85 -6.84
N LEU A 30 13.91 9.47 -6.16
CA LEU A 30 13.86 10.85 -5.72
C LEU A 30 14.61 11.73 -6.72
N GLU A 31 13.93 12.65 -7.38
CA GLU A 31 14.56 13.64 -8.25
C GLU A 31 14.06 15.05 -7.88
N LYS A 32 14.99 15.99 -7.65
CA LYS A 32 14.69 17.41 -7.35
C LYS A 32 13.67 17.60 -6.22
N GLY A 33 13.75 16.77 -5.18
CA GLY A 33 12.85 16.83 -4.02
C GLY A 33 11.46 16.23 -4.26
N MET A 34 11.25 15.50 -5.35
CA MET A 34 9.99 14.83 -5.65
C MET A 34 10.21 13.33 -5.85
N PHE A 35 9.48 12.52 -5.09
CA PHE A 35 9.43 11.08 -5.32
C PHE A 35 8.53 10.76 -6.51
N SER A 36 9.00 9.87 -7.37
CA SER A 36 8.23 9.34 -8.51
C SER A 36 8.17 7.82 -8.40
N VAL A 37 6.96 7.27 -8.31
CA VAL A 37 6.73 5.83 -8.35
C VAL A 37 6.87 5.35 -9.80
N THR A 38 7.99 4.68 -10.09
CA THR A 38 8.38 4.25 -11.44
C THR A 38 8.47 2.74 -11.58
N THR A 39 8.34 1.98 -10.50
CA THR A 39 8.39 0.51 -10.53
C THR A 39 7.30 -0.05 -9.62
N LEU A 40 6.47 -0.92 -10.16
CA LEU A 40 5.57 -1.78 -9.39
C LEU A 40 6.20 -3.15 -9.27
N ILE A 41 6.49 -3.60 -8.04
CA ILE A 41 7.06 -4.92 -7.79
C ILE A 41 5.94 -5.80 -7.22
N ILE A 42 5.66 -6.94 -7.84
CA ILE A 42 4.74 -7.95 -7.29
C ILE A 42 5.59 -9.02 -6.60
N PRO A 43 5.70 -8.98 -5.26
CA PRO A 43 6.52 -9.96 -4.53
C PRO A 43 5.83 -11.32 -4.49
N LYS A 44 6.61 -12.36 -4.20
CA LYS A 44 6.06 -13.60 -3.65
C LYS A 44 5.29 -13.26 -2.38
N GLN A 45 4.13 -13.88 -2.20
CA GLN A 45 3.22 -13.53 -1.13
C GLN A 45 2.27 -14.67 -0.78
N GLU A 46 1.83 -14.69 0.46
CA GLU A 46 0.71 -15.51 0.93
C GLU A 46 -0.52 -14.63 1.10
N ALA A 47 -1.67 -15.10 0.61
CA ALA A 47 -2.91 -14.32 0.58
C ALA A 47 -4.05 -15.08 1.26
N THR A 48 -4.89 -14.32 1.97
CA THR A 48 -6.19 -14.74 2.48
C THR A 48 -7.27 -13.81 1.91
N SER A 49 -8.52 -13.94 2.38
CA SER A 49 -9.60 -13.01 2.00
C SER A 49 -9.47 -11.60 2.55
N ASP A 50 -8.63 -11.44 3.59
CA ASP A 50 -8.57 -10.21 4.40
C ASP A 50 -7.12 -9.81 4.73
N SER A 51 -6.13 -10.44 4.06
CA SER A 51 -4.73 -10.08 4.20
C SER A 51 -3.87 -10.60 3.04
N CYS A 52 -2.76 -9.93 2.79
CA CYS A 52 -1.67 -10.40 1.94
C CYS A 52 -0.32 -10.07 2.58
N GLN A 53 0.56 -11.06 2.68
CA GLN A 53 1.86 -10.94 3.33
C GLN A 53 2.96 -11.30 2.34
N THR A 54 3.97 -10.44 2.24
CA THR A 54 5.16 -10.73 1.44
C THR A 54 5.89 -11.93 2.03
N VAL A 55 6.50 -12.72 1.17
CA VAL A 55 7.45 -13.76 1.57
C VAL A 55 8.72 -13.61 0.77
N ASN A 56 9.84 -14.01 1.36
CA ASN A 56 11.16 -13.93 0.73
C ASN A 56 11.57 -12.50 0.36
N GLU A 57 11.48 -11.58 1.33
CA GLU A 57 11.79 -10.16 1.16
C GLU A 57 13.23 -9.86 0.69
N GLU A 58 14.14 -10.85 0.76
CA GLU A 58 15.48 -10.76 0.18
C GLU A 58 15.42 -10.51 -1.34
N GLU A 59 14.53 -11.18 -2.08
CA GLU A 59 14.39 -10.97 -3.53
C GLU A 59 13.86 -9.55 -3.84
N LEU A 60 12.92 -9.06 -3.02
CA LEU A 60 12.39 -7.70 -3.13
C LEU A 60 13.53 -6.68 -2.89
N PHE A 61 14.29 -6.87 -1.81
CA PHE A 61 15.43 -6.02 -1.48
C PHE A 61 16.48 -6.02 -2.59
N GLU A 62 16.82 -7.18 -3.15
CA GLU A 62 17.78 -7.27 -4.26
C GLU A 62 17.34 -6.49 -5.50
N VAL A 63 16.05 -6.52 -5.85
CA VAL A 63 15.51 -5.75 -6.98
C VAL A 63 15.65 -4.25 -6.73
N GLN A 64 15.32 -3.81 -5.50
CA GLN A 64 15.41 -2.41 -5.12
C GLN A 64 16.87 -1.92 -5.09
N ASP A 65 17.77 -2.68 -4.46
CA ASP A 65 19.19 -2.35 -4.32
C ASP A 65 19.88 -2.27 -5.69
N LYS A 66 19.74 -3.30 -6.53
CA LYS A 66 20.36 -3.35 -7.87
C LYS A 66 19.91 -2.19 -8.77
N ARG A 67 18.71 -1.66 -8.55
CA ARG A 67 18.12 -0.57 -9.34
C ARG A 67 18.16 0.79 -8.62
N ASN A 68 18.69 0.86 -7.40
CA ASN A 68 18.69 2.04 -6.53
C ASN A 68 17.28 2.65 -6.35
N LEU A 69 16.29 1.79 -6.08
CA LEU A 69 14.89 2.19 -5.92
C LEU A 69 14.55 2.39 -4.43
N PHE A 70 13.93 3.51 -4.11
CA PHE A 70 13.30 3.75 -2.83
C PHE A 70 12.00 2.94 -2.71
N GLN A 71 11.70 2.44 -1.50
CA GLN A 71 10.39 1.88 -1.17
C GLN A 71 9.44 3.03 -0.81
N LEU A 72 8.54 3.38 -1.72
CA LEU A 72 7.69 4.57 -1.62
C LEU A 72 6.29 4.28 -1.07
N GLY A 73 5.98 3.01 -0.84
CA GLY A 73 4.66 2.59 -0.40
C GLY A 73 4.30 1.21 -0.93
N TRP A 74 3.01 0.92 -0.90
CA TRP A 74 2.48 -0.37 -1.32
C TRP A 74 1.05 -0.20 -1.85
N ILE A 75 0.60 -1.20 -2.59
CA ILE A 75 -0.73 -1.28 -3.18
C ILE A 75 -1.31 -2.66 -2.90
N HIS A 76 -2.57 -2.77 -2.51
CA HIS A 76 -3.25 -4.06 -2.35
C HIS A 76 -4.70 -4.01 -2.81
N THR A 77 -5.32 -5.19 -2.94
CA THR A 77 -6.73 -5.31 -3.30
C THR A 77 -7.59 -5.64 -2.10
N HIS A 78 -8.76 -5.03 -2.02
CA HIS A 78 -9.93 -5.53 -1.28
C HIS A 78 -10.90 -6.16 -2.29
N PRO A 79 -10.91 -7.51 -2.47
CA PRO A 79 -11.67 -8.13 -3.55
C PRO A 79 -13.18 -7.94 -3.44
N THR A 80 -13.70 -7.86 -2.21
CA THR A 80 -15.14 -7.74 -1.93
C THR A 80 -15.48 -6.64 -0.93
N GLN A 81 -14.50 -6.21 -0.13
CA GLN A 81 -14.66 -5.18 0.90
C GLN A 81 -14.67 -3.78 0.27
N THR A 82 -15.16 -2.81 1.02
CA THR A 82 -15.12 -1.39 0.63
C THR A 82 -13.69 -0.84 0.67
N CYS A 83 -13.49 0.35 0.11
CA CYS A 83 -12.20 1.03 0.08
C CYS A 83 -11.91 1.75 1.41
N PHE A 84 -11.18 1.09 2.31
CA PHE A 84 -10.72 1.64 3.60
C PHE A 84 -9.38 0.99 4.01
N MET A 85 -8.72 1.51 5.05
CA MET A 85 -7.55 0.87 5.65
C MET A 85 -7.99 -0.03 6.80
N SER A 86 -7.77 -1.35 6.67
CA SER A 86 -8.03 -2.34 7.72
C SER A 86 -7.03 -2.23 8.87
N SER A 87 -7.31 -2.87 10.01
CA SER A 87 -6.35 -2.93 11.13
C SER A 87 -4.98 -3.49 10.71
N ILE A 88 -4.98 -4.53 9.87
CA ILE A 88 -3.76 -5.13 9.33
C ILE A 88 -3.03 -4.14 8.41
N ASP A 89 -3.77 -3.37 7.61
CA ASP A 89 -3.20 -2.37 6.71
C ASP A 89 -2.55 -1.24 7.48
N LEU A 90 -3.17 -0.77 8.57
CA LEU A 90 -2.62 0.28 9.43
C LEU A 90 -1.29 -0.14 10.05
N HIS A 91 -1.23 -1.35 10.61
CA HIS A 91 0.00 -1.92 11.18
C HIS A 91 1.08 -2.14 10.12
N THR A 92 0.70 -2.62 8.93
CA THR A 92 1.63 -2.78 7.80
C THR A 92 2.18 -1.43 7.38
N HIS A 93 1.30 -0.46 7.15
CA HIS A 93 1.66 0.85 6.65
C HIS A 93 2.47 1.68 7.65
N TYR A 94 2.27 1.48 8.96
CA TYR A 94 3.10 2.11 9.99
C TYR A 94 4.60 1.88 9.76
N SER A 95 5.00 0.64 9.44
CA SER A 95 6.41 0.32 9.17
C SER A 95 6.95 1.07 7.94
N TYR A 96 6.13 1.23 6.89
CA TYR A 96 6.50 2.03 5.72
C TYR A 96 6.66 3.51 6.08
N GLN A 97 5.70 4.07 6.81
CA GLN A 97 5.67 5.51 7.10
C GLN A 97 6.70 5.93 8.16
N VAL A 98 7.13 5.02 9.05
CA VAL A 98 8.30 5.23 9.92
C VAL A 98 9.59 5.34 9.12
N MET A 99 9.74 4.50 8.08
CA MET A 99 10.93 4.50 7.23
C MET A 99 10.96 5.67 6.24
N LEU A 100 9.79 6.10 5.77
CA LEU A 100 9.62 7.20 4.84
C LEU A 100 8.30 7.94 5.13
N GLN A 101 8.38 9.18 5.61
CA GLN A 101 7.20 9.97 6.01
C GLN A 101 6.20 10.21 4.86
N GLU A 102 6.68 10.22 3.61
CA GLU A 102 5.87 10.37 2.40
C GLU A 102 5.26 9.06 1.89
N ALA A 103 5.54 7.91 2.52
CA ALA A 103 5.03 6.61 2.08
C ALA A 103 3.51 6.60 1.96
N ILE A 104 3.00 5.83 0.99
CA ILE A 104 1.56 5.73 0.72
C ILE A 104 1.09 4.27 0.73
N ALA A 105 -0.18 4.07 1.08
CA ALA A 105 -0.90 2.81 0.91
C ALA A 105 -2.02 3.02 -0.12
N ILE A 106 -2.03 2.23 -1.19
CA ILE A 106 -3.10 2.26 -2.19
C ILE A 106 -4.00 1.04 -1.98
N VAL A 107 -5.28 1.26 -1.69
CA VAL A 107 -6.29 0.20 -1.63
C VAL A 107 -7.06 0.20 -2.94
N MET A 108 -7.14 -0.95 -3.60
CA MET A 108 -7.95 -1.18 -4.79
C MET A 108 -9.19 -1.99 -4.42
N ALA A 109 -10.38 -1.39 -4.49
CA ALA A 109 -11.65 -2.02 -4.10
C ALA A 109 -12.57 -2.16 -5.34
N PRO A 110 -12.33 -3.13 -6.24
CA PRO A 110 -13.03 -3.22 -7.53
C PRO A 110 -14.54 -3.43 -7.45
N THR A 111 -15.07 -3.87 -6.30
CA THR A 111 -16.51 -4.09 -6.08
C THR A 111 -17.19 -2.95 -5.32
N ASP A 112 -16.43 -1.95 -4.86
CA ASP A 112 -16.98 -0.79 -4.17
C ASP A 112 -17.55 0.20 -5.20
N GLU A 113 -18.87 0.36 -5.20
CA GLU A 113 -19.59 1.24 -6.13
C GLU A 113 -19.37 2.74 -5.83
N GLU A 114 -19.00 3.10 -4.60
CA GLU A 114 -18.75 4.50 -4.22
C GLU A 114 -17.30 4.90 -4.49
N ARG A 115 -16.35 3.99 -4.22
CA ARG A 115 -14.92 4.27 -4.29
C ARG A 115 -14.11 3.06 -4.70
N SER A 116 -13.76 2.98 -5.98
CA SER A 116 -12.99 1.86 -6.53
C SER A 116 -11.52 1.80 -6.10
N PHE A 117 -10.97 2.90 -5.57
CA PHE A 117 -9.64 2.93 -4.96
C PHE A 117 -9.46 4.11 -4.01
N GLY A 118 -8.45 4.01 -3.15
CA GLY A 118 -8.05 5.09 -2.24
C GLY A 118 -6.55 5.09 -2.02
N ILE A 119 -5.99 6.28 -1.82
CA ILE A 119 -4.59 6.48 -1.48
C ILE A 119 -4.55 7.08 -0.09
N PHE A 120 -3.90 6.39 0.83
CA PHE A 120 -3.97 6.64 2.27
C PHE A 120 -2.59 6.74 2.90
N ARG A 121 -2.55 7.46 4.02
CA ARG A 121 -1.44 7.52 4.96
C ARG A 121 -1.96 7.49 6.40
N LEU A 122 -1.16 7.06 7.36
CA LEU A 122 -1.48 7.29 8.77
C LEU A 122 -1.46 8.80 9.06
N SER A 123 -2.38 9.24 9.91
CA SER A 123 -2.41 10.64 10.33
C SER A 123 -1.23 10.94 11.26
N GLU A 124 -0.75 12.18 11.25
CA GLU A 124 0.41 12.60 12.04
C GLU A 124 0.07 13.78 12.97
N PRO A 125 0.47 13.72 14.25
CA PRO A 125 1.14 12.59 14.92
C PRO A 125 0.17 11.46 15.31
N GLY A 126 -1.14 11.73 15.37
CA GLY A 126 -2.12 10.90 16.08
C GLY A 126 -2.18 9.44 15.65
N GLY A 127 -2.33 9.16 14.36
CA GLY A 127 -2.41 7.79 13.84
C GLY A 127 -1.11 7.01 13.99
N MET A 128 0.02 7.67 13.71
CA MET A 128 1.35 7.07 13.92
C MET A 128 1.57 6.69 15.39
N GLU A 129 1.22 7.55 16.34
CA GLU A 129 1.35 7.27 17.78
C GLU A 129 0.41 6.14 18.23
N ALA A 130 -0.83 6.12 17.75
CA ALA A 130 -1.81 5.08 18.08
C ALA A 130 -1.32 3.68 17.67
N ILE A 131 -0.83 3.54 16.43
CA ILE A 131 -0.30 2.26 15.95
C ILE A 131 1.01 1.89 16.64
N GLN A 132 1.90 2.86 16.89
CA GLN A 132 3.16 2.63 17.61
C GLN A 132 2.95 2.01 19.00
N GLN A 133 1.92 2.45 19.71
CA GLN A 133 1.64 2.02 21.09
C GLN A 133 0.78 0.76 21.17
N CYS A 134 0.28 0.26 20.04
CA CYS A 134 -0.59 -0.89 20.01
C CYS A 134 0.19 -2.21 20.13
N ASP A 135 -0.16 -3.02 21.13
CA ASP A 135 0.42 -4.34 21.39
C ASP A 135 -0.56 -5.51 21.10
N GLN A 136 -1.75 -5.19 20.58
CA GLN A 136 -2.78 -6.17 20.26
C GLN A 136 -2.37 -7.05 19.07
N ARG A 137 -2.86 -8.30 19.09
CA ARG A 137 -2.57 -9.31 18.06
C ARG A 137 -3.84 -9.74 17.35
N GLY A 138 -3.69 -10.14 16.08
CA GLY A 138 -4.82 -10.50 15.23
C GLY A 138 -5.62 -9.27 14.81
N PHE A 139 -6.78 -9.49 14.20
CA PHE A 139 -7.65 -8.40 13.75
C PHE A 139 -8.35 -7.74 14.95
N HIS A 140 -8.18 -6.42 15.10
CA HIS A 140 -8.75 -5.64 16.19
C HIS A 140 -9.07 -4.20 15.76
N PRO A 141 -10.10 -3.55 16.33
CA PRO A 141 -10.38 -2.14 16.07
C PRO A 141 -9.32 -1.23 16.74
N HIS A 142 -9.19 -0.02 16.22
CA HIS A 142 -8.44 1.06 16.87
C HIS A 142 -9.37 2.22 17.19
N ASP A 143 -9.22 2.79 18.37
CA ASP A 143 -9.93 4.00 18.77
C ASP A 143 -9.37 5.23 18.02
N GLU A 144 -10.18 6.29 17.93
CA GLU A 144 -9.72 7.57 17.42
C GLU A 144 -8.54 8.10 18.27
N PRO A 145 -7.51 8.70 17.65
CA PRO A 145 -6.42 9.32 18.40
C PRO A 145 -6.93 10.36 19.41
N ALA A 146 -6.16 10.58 20.48
CA ALA A 146 -6.56 11.43 21.61
C ALA A 146 -6.90 12.89 21.23
N ASN A 147 -6.48 13.34 20.05
CA ASN A 147 -6.81 14.66 19.49
C ASN A 147 -8.18 14.71 18.78
N GLY A 148 -8.93 13.60 18.71
CA GLY A 148 -10.22 13.48 18.02
C GLY A 148 -10.12 13.47 16.49
N GLY A 149 -8.93 13.20 15.95
CA GLY A 149 -8.70 13.07 14.50
C GLY A 149 -9.04 11.66 13.97
N SER A 150 -8.86 11.47 12.66
CA SER A 150 -8.87 10.12 12.08
C SER A 150 -7.53 9.42 12.34
N ILE A 151 -7.51 8.09 12.38
CA ILE A 151 -6.26 7.31 12.49
C ILE A 151 -5.48 7.27 11.16
N TYR A 152 -6.16 7.43 10.02
CA TYR A 152 -5.56 7.58 8.70
C TYR A 152 -6.34 8.59 7.86
N ASP A 153 -5.66 9.18 6.89
CA ASP A 153 -6.22 10.20 5.99
C ASP A 153 -5.91 9.86 4.54
N HIS A 154 -6.63 10.50 3.62
CA HIS A 154 -6.24 10.50 2.22
C HIS A 154 -4.94 11.28 2.00
N CYS A 155 -4.06 10.75 1.15
CA CYS A 155 -2.82 11.44 0.81
C CYS A 155 -3.10 12.69 -0.03
N SER A 156 -2.85 13.86 0.54
CA SER A 156 -2.93 15.16 -0.16
C SER A 156 -1.66 15.49 -0.96
N HIS A 157 -0.55 14.81 -0.67
CA HIS A 157 0.77 15.05 -1.29
C HIS A 157 1.02 14.21 -2.56
N VAL A 158 0.02 13.48 -3.04
CA VAL A 158 0.14 12.62 -4.23
C VAL A 158 -0.44 13.30 -5.45
N TYR A 159 0.34 13.32 -6.53
CA TYR A 159 -0.12 13.77 -7.85
C TYR A 159 -0.13 12.63 -8.85
N MET A 160 -1.30 12.37 -9.45
CA MET A 160 -1.45 11.36 -10.49
C MET A 160 -1.03 11.91 -11.85
N ASN A 161 0.12 11.44 -12.34
CA ASN A 161 0.62 11.78 -13.67
C ASN A 161 0.34 10.63 -14.66
N PRO A 162 -0.57 10.80 -15.65
CA PRO A 162 -0.87 9.79 -16.66
C PRO A 162 0.28 9.51 -17.65
N SER A 163 1.21 10.44 -17.80
CA SER A 163 2.35 10.32 -18.71
C SER A 163 3.58 9.68 -18.04
N LEU A 164 3.51 9.40 -16.74
CA LEU A 164 4.61 8.78 -16.00
C LEU A 164 4.77 7.33 -16.46
N ARG A 165 5.94 7.02 -17.02
CA ARG A 165 6.31 5.64 -17.36
C ARG A 165 6.68 4.87 -16.11
N PHE A 166 6.37 3.59 -16.13
CA PHE A 166 6.72 2.67 -15.06
C PHE A 166 7.01 1.28 -15.62
N ASP A 167 7.78 0.52 -14.84
CA ASP A 167 8.06 -0.88 -15.08
C ASP A 167 7.30 -1.75 -14.08
N ILE A 168 7.04 -3.00 -14.47
CA ILE A 168 6.50 -4.04 -13.58
C ILE A 168 7.57 -5.11 -13.41
N VAL A 169 7.82 -5.51 -12.17
CA VAL A 169 8.68 -6.65 -11.83
C VAL A 169 7.83 -7.66 -11.07
N ASP A 170 7.50 -8.78 -11.72
CA ASP A 170 6.72 -9.85 -11.11
C ASP A 170 7.66 -10.96 -10.61
N LEU A 171 7.66 -11.22 -9.31
CA LEU A 171 8.54 -12.18 -8.64
C LEU A 171 7.81 -13.48 -8.22
N ARG A 172 6.50 -13.59 -8.50
CA ARG A 172 5.66 -14.72 -8.06
C ARG A 172 6.10 -16.07 -8.65
#